data_AF-A0A7H8M1Q9-F1
#
_entry.id   AF-A0A7H8M1Q9-F1
#
_cell.length_a   1.000
_cell.length_b   1.000
_cell.length_c   1.000
_cell.angle_alpha   90.00
_cell.angle_beta   90.00
_cell.angle_gamma   90.00
#
_symmetry.space_group_name_H-M   'P 1'
#
loop_
_entity.id
_entity.type
_entity.pdbx_description
1 polymer ?
#
loop_
_entity_poly.entity_id
_entity_poly.type
_entity_poly.pdbx_seq_one_letter_code
_entity_poly.pdbx_strand_id
1 'polypeptide(L)'
;MPMTDKSGKPRKQELPGTLQRSPREAQETFAKAHDSAVETYGEGQRAHRTAYSALKHKFEKRGDHWEPKGRKGPSDPRAKNPDARRGKGRSFGGVDVEGSTKKELYDRAAGLDVQGRSTMSKEQLAAAIARKQD
;
A
#
# COMPACT_ATOMS: atom_id res chain seq x y z
N MET A 1 19.22 -0.26 7.50
CA MET A 1 19.19 0.53 8.76
C MET A 1 17.89 0.17 9.46
N PRO A 2 17.85 0.00 10.80
CA PRO A 2 16.60 -0.29 11.47
C PRO A 2 15.64 0.90 11.31
N MET A 3 14.39 0.62 10.93
CA MET A 3 13.35 1.63 10.78
C MET A 3 12.74 2.03 12.13
N THR A 4 13.04 1.30 13.21
CA THR A 4 12.65 1.64 14.58
C THR A 4 13.83 2.08 15.45
N ASP A 5 13.53 2.85 16.48
CA ASP A 5 14.47 3.19 17.55
C ASP A 5 14.55 2.09 18.62
N LYS A 6 15.43 2.29 19.62
CA LYS A 6 15.61 1.33 20.73
C LYS A 6 14.33 1.12 21.56
N SER A 7 13.33 1.99 21.43
CA SER A 7 12.04 1.91 22.09
C SER A 7 10.94 1.36 21.17
N GLY A 8 11.28 0.90 19.96
CA GLY A 8 10.34 0.35 18.98
C GLY A 8 9.48 1.40 18.27
N LYS A 9 9.84 2.69 18.35
CA LYS A 9 9.12 3.77 17.64
C LYS A 9 9.73 3.99 16.25
N PRO A 10 8.92 4.35 15.22
CA PRO A 10 9.44 4.57 13.87
C PRO A 10 10.38 5.77 13.80
N ARG A 11 11.52 5.58 13.13
CA ARG A 11 12.44 6.64 12.74
C ARG A 11 11.94 7.26 11.45
N LYS A 12 11.24 8.40 11.53
CA LYS A 12 10.62 9.05 10.37
C LYS A 12 11.60 9.26 9.20
N GLN A 13 12.86 9.58 9.48
CA GLN A 13 13.89 9.82 8.45
C GLN A 13 14.25 8.56 7.65
N GLU A 14 14.09 7.37 8.23
CA GLU A 14 14.36 6.08 7.59
C GLU A 14 13.16 5.56 6.79
N LEU A 15 11.99 6.20 6.91
CA LEU A 15 10.78 5.76 6.23
C LEU A 15 10.72 6.31 4.80
N PRO A 16 10.12 5.55 3.86
CA PRO A 16 9.74 6.08 2.55
C PRO A 16 8.95 7.38 2.68
N GLY A 17 9.18 8.35 1.80
CA GLY A 17 8.54 9.67 1.88
C GLY A 17 7.02 9.63 2.00
N THR A 18 6.37 8.65 1.35
CA THR A 18 4.92 8.47 1.48
C THR A 18 4.49 8.12 2.89
N LEU A 19 5.28 7.30 3.60
CA LEU A 19 5.02 6.92 4.98
C LEU A 19 5.33 8.04 5.97
N GLN A 20 6.28 8.92 5.67
CA GLN A 20 6.57 10.08 6.52
C GLN A 20 5.35 11.00 6.69
N ARG A 21 4.54 11.10 5.62
CA ARG A 21 3.31 11.89 5.57
C ARG A 21 2.06 11.10 5.99
N SER A 22 2.19 9.78 6.18
CA SER A 22 1.09 8.92 6.64
C SER A 22 0.84 9.05 8.15
N PRO A 23 -0.35 8.62 8.63
CA PRO A 23 -0.64 8.47 10.05
C PRO A 23 0.39 7.60 10.78
N ARG A 24 0.54 7.85 12.09
CA ARG A 24 1.52 7.14 12.93
C ARG A 24 1.37 5.62 12.89
N GLU A 25 0.14 5.12 12.84
CA GLU A 25 -0.12 3.68 12.78
C GLU A 25 0.41 3.03 11.48
N ALA A 26 0.37 3.75 10.35
CA ALA A 26 0.95 3.28 9.08
C ALA A 26 2.48 3.19 9.18
N GLN A 27 3.10 4.22 9.76
CA GLN A 27 4.54 4.27 10.03
C GLN A 27 4.97 3.10 10.91
N GLU A 28 4.26 2.85 12.01
CA GLU A 28 4.53 1.75 12.93
C GLU A 28 4.33 0.38 12.29
N THR A 29 3.25 0.21 11.52
CA THR A 29 2.98 -1.05 10.81
C THR A 29 4.11 -1.38 9.84
N PHE A 30 4.57 -0.40 9.06
CA PHE A 30 5.66 -0.60 8.12
C PHE A 30 7.00 -0.83 8.81
N ALA A 31 7.38 0.03 9.76
CA ALA A 31 8.69 -0.04 10.41
C ALA A 31 8.89 -1.36 11.17
N LYS A 32 7.89 -1.77 11.97
CA LYS A 32 7.96 -3.02 12.74
C LYS A 32 8.00 -4.25 11.83
N ALA A 33 7.18 -4.26 10.77
CA ALA A 33 7.17 -5.36 9.81
C ALA A 33 8.47 -5.42 9.00
N HIS A 34 9.08 -4.27 8.72
CA HIS A 34 10.38 -4.19 8.07
C HIS A 34 11.47 -4.79 8.96
N ASP A 35 11.62 -4.28 10.18
CA ASP A 35 12.71 -4.69 11.07
C ASP A 35 12.62 -6.19 11.40
N SER A 36 11.42 -6.71 11.67
CA SER A 36 11.20 -8.15 11.85
C SER A 36 11.54 -8.97 10.59
N ALA A 37 11.24 -8.44 9.40
CA ALA A 37 11.59 -9.10 8.15
C ALA A 37 13.10 -9.03 7.85
N VAL A 38 13.79 -7.98 8.28
CA VAL A 38 15.26 -7.88 8.23
C VAL A 38 15.91 -8.90 9.14
N GLU A 39 15.41 -9.08 10.37
CA GLU A 39 15.88 -10.14 11.28
C GLU A 39 15.72 -11.54 10.66
N THR A 40 14.64 -11.76 9.91
CA THR A 40 14.33 -13.08 9.33
C THR A 40 15.07 -13.35 8.02
N TYR A 41 15.16 -12.36 7.14
CA TYR A 41 15.60 -12.54 5.75
C TYR A 41 16.85 -11.75 5.38
N GLY A 42 17.36 -10.92 6.28
CA GLY A 42 18.36 -9.90 5.98
C GLY A 42 17.75 -8.64 5.35
N GLU A 43 18.54 -7.58 5.35
CA GLU A 43 18.22 -6.31 4.67
C GLU A 43 18.04 -6.55 3.17
N GLY A 44 17.02 -5.92 2.57
CA GLY A 44 16.84 -5.94 1.12
C GLY A 44 15.38 -6.00 0.66
N GLN A 45 15.20 -6.27 -0.63
CA GLN A 45 13.90 -6.17 -1.30
C GLN A 45 12.82 -7.06 -0.66
N ARG A 46 13.20 -8.21 -0.09
CA ARG A 46 12.26 -9.12 0.58
C ARG A 46 11.70 -8.49 1.86
N ALA A 47 12.53 -7.84 2.68
CA ALA A 47 12.09 -7.15 3.88
C ALA A 47 11.10 -6.01 3.55
N HIS A 48 11.44 -5.18 2.56
CA HIS A 48 10.53 -4.12 2.08
C HIS A 48 9.20 -4.67 1.57
N ARG A 49 9.22 -5.75 0.77
CA ARG A 49 7.98 -6.36 0.25
C ARG A 49 7.08 -6.88 1.38
N THR A 50 7.66 -7.50 2.40
CA THR A 50 6.93 -7.93 3.60
C THR A 50 6.32 -6.75 4.33
N ALA A 51 7.10 -5.69 4.56
CA ALA A 51 6.63 -4.46 5.21
C ALA A 51 5.47 -3.80 4.46
N TYR A 52 5.58 -3.67 3.12
CA TYR A 52 4.49 -3.16 2.29
C TYR A 52 3.26 -4.07 2.28
N SER A 53 3.44 -5.37 2.40
CA SER A 53 2.31 -6.32 2.46
C SER A 53 1.53 -6.16 3.77
N ALA A 54 2.24 -6.03 4.89
CA ALA A 54 1.64 -5.72 6.18
C ALA A 54 0.92 -4.36 6.18
N LEU A 55 1.53 -3.35 5.56
CA LEU A 55 0.92 -2.02 5.39
C LEU A 55 -0.37 -2.10 4.57
N LYS A 56 -0.33 -2.69 3.37
CA LYS A 56 -1.50 -2.83 2.47
C LYS A 56 -2.64 -3.64 3.06
N HIS A 57 -2.35 -4.45 4.08
CA HIS A 57 -3.37 -5.22 4.79
C HIS A 57 -4.33 -4.34 5.61
N LYS A 58 -3.90 -3.13 6.00
CA LYS A 58 -4.66 -2.20 6.85
C LYS A 58 -4.80 -0.79 6.27
N PHE A 59 -3.97 -0.44 5.30
CA PHE A 59 -3.90 0.89 4.70
C PHE A 59 -3.95 0.79 3.18
N GLU A 60 -4.37 1.86 2.55
CA GLU A 60 -4.23 2.06 1.10
C GLU A 60 -3.47 3.35 0.81
N LYS A 61 -2.67 3.34 -0.26
CA LYS A 61 -1.95 4.54 -0.71
C LYS A 61 -2.99 5.49 -1.26
N ARG A 62 -3.03 6.75 -0.85
CA ARG A 62 -3.86 7.83 -1.39
C ARG A 62 -2.97 9.01 -1.73
N GLY A 63 -2.75 9.23 -3.02
CA GLY A 63 -1.81 10.25 -3.48
C GLY A 63 -0.42 10.01 -2.90
N ASP A 64 0.02 10.93 -2.05
CA ASP A 64 1.37 11.00 -1.51
C ASP A 64 1.52 10.38 -0.10
N HIS A 65 0.47 9.80 0.48
CA HIS A 65 0.49 9.16 1.80
C HIS A 65 -0.36 7.88 1.82
N TRP A 66 -0.48 7.25 2.99
CA TRP A 66 -1.28 6.05 3.22
C TRP A 66 -2.40 6.33 4.21
N GLU A 67 -3.63 5.97 3.87
CA GLU A 67 -4.80 6.13 4.72
C GLU A 67 -5.30 4.77 5.24
N PRO A 68 -5.87 4.69 6.45
CA PRO A 68 -6.54 3.47 6.91
C PRO A 68 -7.68 3.12 5.97
N LYS A 69 -7.80 1.84 5.61
CA LYS A 69 -8.98 1.35 4.90
C LYS A 69 -10.04 0.86 5.87
N GLY A 70 -11.30 0.87 5.43
CA GLY A 70 -12.45 0.48 6.25
C GLY A 70 -12.48 -0.99 6.70
N ARG A 71 -11.64 -1.86 6.11
CA ARG A 71 -11.53 -3.26 6.52
C ARG A 71 -10.10 -3.77 6.40
N LYS A 72 -9.74 -4.77 7.23
CA LYS A 72 -8.48 -5.50 7.08
C LYS A 72 -8.60 -6.55 5.97
N GLY A 73 -7.51 -6.86 5.28
CA GLY A 73 -7.48 -7.93 4.28
C GLY A 73 -6.63 -7.62 3.06
N PRO A 74 -6.65 -8.47 2.04
CA PRO A 74 -5.95 -8.23 0.78
C PRO A 74 -6.59 -7.07 0.00
N SER A 75 -5.75 -6.21 -0.59
CA SER A 75 -6.18 -5.00 -1.32
C SER A 75 -6.47 -5.24 -2.80
N ASP A 76 -5.86 -6.27 -3.37
CA ASP A 76 -5.93 -6.58 -4.80
C ASP A 76 -5.86 -8.10 -5.07
N PRO A 77 -6.18 -8.55 -6.30
CA PRO A 77 -6.12 -9.97 -6.65
C PRO A 77 -4.75 -10.61 -6.43
N ARG A 78 -3.66 -9.85 -6.58
CA ARG A 78 -2.32 -10.35 -6.27
C ARG A 78 -2.14 -10.58 -4.77
N ALA A 79 -2.63 -9.69 -3.91
CA ALA A 79 -2.57 -9.86 -2.46
C ALA A 79 -3.45 -11.03 -1.96
N LYS A 80 -4.55 -11.34 -2.66
CA LYS A 80 -5.39 -12.52 -2.39
C LYS A 80 -4.73 -13.84 -2.79
N ASN A 81 -3.82 -13.81 -3.75
CA ASN A 81 -3.34 -15.01 -4.40
C ASN A 81 -2.24 -15.70 -3.56
N PRO A 82 -2.45 -16.94 -3.08
CA PRO A 82 -1.41 -17.69 -2.37
C PRO A 82 -0.16 -17.95 -3.25
N ASP A 83 -0.34 -17.97 -4.57
CA ASP A 83 0.72 -18.12 -5.57
C ASP A 83 1.30 -16.79 -6.08
N ALA A 84 1.05 -15.65 -5.42
CA ALA A 84 1.57 -14.34 -5.83
C ALA A 84 3.10 -14.29 -5.99
N ARG A 85 3.81 -15.19 -5.31
CA ARG A 85 5.27 -15.39 -5.42
C ARG A 85 5.72 -15.81 -6.83
N ARG A 86 4.83 -16.45 -7.60
CA ARG A 86 5.06 -16.84 -9.00
C ARG A 86 4.75 -15.72 -10.00
N GLY A 87 4.52 -14.48 -9.52
CA GLY A 87 4.18 -13.34 -10.37
C GLY A 87 2.74 -13.29 -10.86
N LYS A 88 1.87 -14.18 -10.38
CA LYS A 88 0.47 -14.26 -10.81
C LYS A 88 -0.41 -13.23 -10.09
N GLY A 89 -1.32 -12.62 -10.84
CA GLY A 89 -2.34 -11.68 -10.34
C GLY A 89 -1.96 -10.21 -10.54
N ARG A 90 -2.98 -9.39 -10.83
CA ARG A 90 -2.83 -7.94 -11.01
C ARG A 90 -2.67 -7.26 -9.65
N SER A 91 -1.74 -6.31 -9.57
CA SER A 91 -1.60 -5.40 -8.43
C SER A 91 -1.95 -3.98 -8.84
N PHE A 92 -2.45 -3.20 -7.89
CA PHE A 92 -2.90 -1.83 -8.12
C PHE A 92 -2.14 -0.82 -7.27
N GLY A 93 -0.82 -0.99 -7.10
CA GLY A 93 0.03 0.06 -6.53
C GLY A 93 -0.32 0.52 -5.10
N GLY A 94 -1.01 -0.33 -4.33
CA GLY A 94 -1.49 0.02 -2.99
C GLY A 94 -2.89 0.65 -2.93
N VAL A 95 -3.61 0.73 -4.04
CA VAL A 95 -5.06 1.03 -4.08
C VAL A 95 -5.84 -0.20 -3.61
N ASP A 96 -6.84 -0.02 -2.75
CA ASP A 96 -7.71 -1.10 -2.27
C ASP A 96 -8.90 -1.35 -3.21
N VAL A 97 -8.65 -2.07 -4.31
CA VAL A 97 -9.70 -2.44 -5.26
C VAL A 97 -10.71 -3.39 -4.63
N GLU A 98 -10.27 -4.25 -3.72
CA GLU A 98 -11.13 -5.24 -3.12
C GLU A 98 -12.11 -4.62 -2.13
N GLY A 99 -11.65 -3.69 -1.31
CA GLY A 99 -12.45 -2.99 -0.32
C GLY A 99 -13.28 -1.83 -0.86
N SER A 100 -12.83 -1.12 -1.90
CA SER A 100 -13.55 0.05 -2.40
C SER A 100 -14.73 -0.29 -3.30
N THR A 101 -15.74 0.57 -3.37
CA THR A 101 -16.79 0.52 -4.39
C THR A 101 -16.33 1.15 -5.71
N LYS A 102 -17.04 0.87 -6.81
CA LYS A 102 -16.76 1.56 -8.09
C LYS A 102 -16.92 3.07 -7.96
N LYS A 103 -17.92 3.52 -7.19
CA LYS A 103 -18.19 4.94 -6.94
C LYS A 103 -17.04 5.62 -6.20
N GLU A 104 -16.54 5.01 -5.13
CA GLU A 104 -15.39 5.56 -4.39
C GLU A 104 -14.14 5.71 -5.26
N LEU A 105 -13.84 4.69 -6.09
CA LEU A 105 -12.73 4.77 -7.03
C LEU A 105 -12.99 5.81 -8.12
N TYR A 106 -14.24 5.97 -8.57
CA TYR A 106 -14.59 7.01 -9.53
C TYR A 106 -14.36 8.42 -8.95
N ASP A 107 -14.88 8.68 -7.75
CA ASP A 107 -14.76 9.97 -7.06
C ASP A 107 -13.29 10.30 -6.80
N ARG A 108 -12.49 9.30 -6.41
CA ARG A 108 -11.05 9.44 -6.25
C ARG A 108 -10.31 9.67 -7.56
N ALA A 109 -10.67 8.95 -8.63
CA ALA A 109 -10.10 9.18 -9.96
C ALA A 109 -10.42 10.58 -10.47
N ALA A 110 -11.59 11.14 -10.11
CA ALA A 110 -11.94 12.52 -10.40
C ALA A 110 -11.02 13.50 -9.68
N GLY A 111 -10.75 13.30 -8.38
CA GLY A 111 -9.82 14.15 -7.61
C GLY A 111 -8.35 14.07 -8.08
N LEU A 112 -7.99 13.08 -8.91
CA LEU A 112 -6.67 12.93 -9.53
C LEU A 112 -6.66 13.29 -11.03
N ASP A 113 -7.73 13.92 -11.52
CA ASP A 113 -7.90 14.33 -12.93
C ASP A 113 -7.65 13.19 -13.93
N VAL A 114 -8.10 11.98 -13.59
CA VAL A 114 -8.06 10.83 -14.50
C VAL A 114 -9.05 11.06 -15.64
N GLN A 115 -8.50 11.20 -16.86
CA GLN A 115 -9.27 11.33 -18.08
C GLN A 115 -9.95 10.00 -18.45
N GLY A 116 -11.17 10.08 -18.99
CA GLY A 116 -11.95 8.89 -19.38
C GLY A 116 -12.52 8.06 -18.23
N ARG A 117 -12.38 8.51 -16.96
CA ARG A 117 -12.87 7.79 -15.76
C ARG A 117 -14.33 7.35 -15.80
N SER A 118 -15.21 8.07 -16.52
CA SER A 118 -16.65 7.77 -16.61
C SER A 118 -16.97 6.47 -17.33
N THR A 119 -16.13 6.03 -18.26
CA THR A 119 -16.33 4.78 -19.01
C THR A 119 -15.58 3.60 -18.39
N MET A 120 -14.72 3.86 -17.39
CA MET A 120 -13.87 2.83 -16.79
C MET A 120 -14.66 1.87 -15.89
N SER A 121 -14.24 0.60 -15.92
CA SER A 121 -14.60 -0.41 -14.93
C SER A 121 -13.93 -0.12 -13.58
N LYS A 122 -14.36 -0.80 -12.53
CA LYS A 122 -13.78 -0.67 -11.17
C LYS A 122 -12.26 -0.92 -11.17
N GLU A 123 -11.82 -1.96 -11.87
CA GLU A 123 -10.40 -2.30 -11.98
C GLU A 123 -9.63 -1.30 -12.85
N GLN A 124 -10.25 -0.80 -13.92
CA GLN A 124 -9.63 0.22 -14.77
C GLN A 124 -9.42 1.53 -13.99
N LEU A 125 -10.40 1.93 -13.18
CA LEU A 125 -10.28 3.08 -12.27
C LEU A 125 -9.13 2.89 -11.30
N ALA A 126 -9.05 1.74 -10.63
CA ALA A 126 -7.96 1.45 -9.71
C ALA A 126 -6.59 1.48 -10.38
N ALA A 127 -6.47 0.91 -11.58
CA ALA A 127 -5.22 0.93 -12.35
C ALA A 127 -4.83 2.35 -12.76
N ALA A 128 -5.81 3.17 -13.18
CA ALA A 128 -5.57 4.55 -13.56
C ALA A 128 -5.15 5.41 -12.35
N ILE A 129 -5.80 5.24 -11.21
CA ILE A 129 -5.43 5.88 -9.93
C ILE A 129 -4.00 5.49 -9.56
N ALA A 130 -3.68 4.19 -9.57
CA ALA A 130 -2.35 3.69 -9.21
C ALA A 130 -1.26 4.34 -10.06
N ARG A 131 -1.48 4.47 -11.38
CA ARG A 131 -0.54 5.14 -12.30
C ARG A 131 -0.42 6.65 -12.05
N LYS A 132 -1.47 7.31 -11.58
CA LYS A 132 -1.46 8.77 -11.34
C LYS A 132 -0.77 9.17 -10.04
N GLN A 133 -0.65 8.24 -9.09
CA GLN A 133 -0.09 8.50 -7.76
C GLN A 133 1.30 7.91 -7.53
N ASP A 134 1.87 7.23 -8.53
CA ASP A 134 3.27 6.75 -8.51
C ASP A 134 4.22 7.86 -8.93
#